data_AF-A0A9Q9VNE8-F1
#
_entry.id   AF-A0A9Q9VNE8-F1
#
_cell.length_a   1.000
_cell.length_b   1.000
_cell.length_c   1.000
_cell.angle_alpha   90.00
_cell.angle_beta   90.00
_cell.angle_gamma   90.00
#
_symmetry.space_group_name_H-M   'P 1'
#
loop_
_entity.id
_entity.type
_entity.pdbx_description
1 polymer ?
#
loop_
_entity_poly.entity_id
_entity_poly.type
_entity_poly.pdbx_seq_one_letter_code
_entity_poly.pdbx_strand_id
1 'polypeptide(L)'
;MDAPHLPEQSAEKRVRIVGSELVENYTVYVIEVNVGYHSWTVKHRYSDFHDLHEKLTVEKKIDKHLLPPKKIIGKNSKSLVEKRQKELEVYLQTLLSRFPASTPKVLSNFLLFHFYEINGIAAALAEELFNKGEQWLAAGEVFLLRPLQLYAVTQQLKLAKPTCANGDATADLGHILDFTCRLKYLKIPGMKAAVGTSNIEEQSLPFDLSIFKSLLQIEISDCDAGQIEGLTHLKPTITKWR
;
A
#
# COMPACT_ATOMS: atom_id res chain seq x y z
N MET A 1 -27.52 8.44 9.97
CA MET A 1 -26.98 9.76 9.60
C MET A 1 -25.58 9.48 9.10
N ASP A 2 -25.46 9.18 7.82
CA ASP A 2 -24.19 8.78 7.24
C ASP A 2 -23.40 10.04 6.90
N ALA A 3 -22.29 10.23 7.61
CA ALA A 3 -21.31 11.22 7.22
C ALA A 3 -20.79 10.84 5.82
N PRO A 4 -20.68 11.79 4.88
CA PRO A 4 -20.18 11.49 3.56
C PRO A 4 -18.73 10.97 3.69
N HIS A 5 -18.51 9.70 3.35
CA HIS A 5 -17.16 9.15 3.22
C HIS A 5 -16.42 9.93 2.13
N LEU A 6 -15.54 10.84 2.55
CA LEU A 6 -14.53 11.39 1.66
C LEU A 6 -13.76 10.21 1.06
N PRO A 7 -13.58 10.15 -0.27
CA PRO A 7 -12.78 9.10 -0.87
C PRO A 7 -11.36 9.18 -0.29
N GLU A 8 -10.88 8.08 0.31
CA GLU A 8 -9.58 7.99 1.02
C GLU A 8 -8.38 8.45 0.19
N GLN A 9 -8.53 8.57 -1.12
CA GLN A 9 -7.50 9.00 -2.04
C GLN A 9 -7.26 10.52 -2.10
N SER A 10 -8.18 11.36 -1.60
CA SER A 10 -7.88 12.76 -1.29
C SER A 10 -7.40 12.96 0.15
N ALA A 11 -7.22 11.86 0.90
CA ALA A 11 -6.84 11.96 2.28
C ALA A 11 -5.39 12.46 2.39
N GLU A 12 -5.22 13.45 3.24
CA GLU A 12 -3.91 14.01 3.54
C GLU A 12 -3.02 12.91 4.12
N LYS A 13 -1.89 12.62 3.46
CA LYS A 13 -0.86 11.72 4.00
C LYS A 13 -0.11 12.43 5.11
N ARG A 14 -0.08 11.84 6.30
CA ARG A 14 0.61 12.38 7.47
C ARG A 14 1.61 11.39 8.02
N VAL A 15 2.75 11.89 8.48
CA VAL A 15 3.80 11.10 9.11
C VAL A 15 4.27 11.78 10.38
N ARG A 16 4.46 10.96 11.42
CA ARG A 16 5.05 11.35 12.69
C ARG A 16 6.08 10.32 13.13
N ILE A 17 7.18 10.75 13.70
CA ILE A 17 8.11 9.84 14.38
C ILE A 17 7.74 9.86 15.85
N VAL A 18 7.01 8.84 16.29
CA VAL A 18 6.37 8.77 17.62
C VAL A 18 7.32 8.24 18.70
N GLY A 19 8.46 7.67 18.32
CA GLY A 19 9.43 7.17 19.27
C GLY A 19 10.71 6.69 18.62
N SER A 20 11.59 6.15 19.46
CA SER A 20 12.80 5.47 19.01
C SER A 20 13.19 4.36 19.98
N GLU A 21 13.87 3.36 19.45
CA GLU A 21 14.30 2.16 20.16
C GLU A 21 15.82 2.01 19.95
N LEU A 22 16.56 1.72 21.02
CA LEU A 22 17.97 1.33 20.89
C LEU A 22 18.01 -0.17 20.62
N VAL A 23 18.39 -0.54 19.39
CA VAL A 23 18.60 -1.94 18.98
C VAL A 23 20.09 -2.15 18.82
N GLU A 24 20.67 -2.96 19.71
CA GLU A 24 22.11 -3.16 19.81
C GLU A 24 22.87 -1.82 19.91
N ASN A 25 23.52 -1.40 18.82
CA ASN A 25 24.37 -0.21 18.74
C ASN A 25 23.77 0.90 17.86
N TYR A 26 22.52 0.76 17.40
CA TYR A 26 21.87 1.76 16.55
C TYR A 26 20.47 2.14 17.04
N THR A 27 20.08 3.37 16.75
CA THR A 27 18.74 3.87 17.03
C THR A 27 17.82 3.56 15.85
N VAL A 28 16.71 2.90 16.14
CA VAL A 28 15.59 2.66 15.23
C VAL A 28 14.48 3.65 15.56
N TYR A 29 13.98 4.35 14.56
CA TYR A 29 12.89 5.31 14.69
C TYR A 29 11.56 4.63 14.40
N VAL A 30 10.57 4.89 15.24
CA VAL A 30 9.20 4.37 15.11
C VAL A 30 8.36 5.44 14.44
N ILE A 31 7.94 5.18 13.21
CA ILE A 31 7.28 6.14 12.32
C ILE A 31 5.82 5.72 12.18
N GLU A 32 4.91 6.55 12.66
CA GLU A 32 3.49 6.40 12.43
C GLU A 32 3.11 7.11 11.12
N VAL A 33 2.47 6.36 10.24
CA VAL A 33 1.96 6.83 8.95
C VAL A 33 0.44 6.79 9.00
N ASN A 34 -0.20 7.86 8.54
CA ASN A 34 -1.65 7.99 8.50
C ASN A 34 -2.07 8.41 7.09
N VAL A 35 -3.04 7.69 6.51
CA VAL A 35 -3.69 8.01 5.23
C VAL A 35 -5.18 7.80 5.42
N GLY A 36 -5.94 8.88 5.51
CA GLY A 36 -7.38 8.80 5.77
C GLY A 36 -7.66 8.19 7.14
N TYR A 37 -8.44 7.11 7.17
CA TYR A 37 -8.75 6.37 8.40
C TYR A 37 -7.74 5.27 8.71
N HIS A 38 -6.84 4.99 7.76
CA HIS A 38 -5.83 3.96 7.91
C HIS A 38 -4.56 4.54 8.52
N SER A 39 -4.04 3.84 9.52
CA SER A 39 -2.76 4.15 10.15
C SER A 39 -1.95 2.87 10.34
N TRP A 40 -0.63 3.00 10.27
CA TRP A 40 0.30 1.92 10.55
C TRP A 40 1.63 2.45 11.04
N THR A 41 2.45 1.56 11.57
CA THR A 41 3.81 1.90 12.03
C THR A 41 4.87 1.25 11.15
N VAL A 42 5.90 2.00 10.78
CA VAL A 42 7.11 1.47 10.14
C VAL A 42 8.34 1.85 10.97
N LYS A 43 9.37 1.00 10.95
CA LYS A 43 10.60 1.19 11.72
C LYS A 43 11.79 1.31 10.78
N HIS A 44 12.57 2.38 10.94
CA HIS A 44 13.78 2.64 10.15
C HIS A 44 14.89 3.21 11.01
N ARG A 45 16.14 2.78 10.79
CA ARG A 45 17.31 3.44 11.36
C ARG A 45 17.81 4.55 10.45
N TYR A 46 18.67 5.42 10.95
CA TYR A 46 19.13 6.59 10.19
C TYR A 46 19.78 6.23 8.83
N SER A 47 20.50 5.11 8.70
CA SER A 47 21.07 4.74 7.40
C SER A 47 20.00 4.48 6.35
N ASP A 48 18.82 4.01 6.74
CA ASP A 48 17.75 3.69 5.79
C ASP A 48 17.19 5.00 5.21
N PHE A 49 17.14 6.08 6.00
CA PHE A 49 16.84 7.44 5.54
C PHE A 49 17.91 7.97 4.59
N HIS A 50 19.18 7.65 4.85
CA HIS A 50 20.29 8.03 3.97
C HIS A 50 20.16 7.33 2.61
N ASP A 51 19.95 6.01 2.61
CA ASP A 51 19.77 5.23 1.38
C ASP A 51 18.54 5.68 0.58
N LEU A 52 17.44 6.01 1.27
CA LEU A 52 16.26 6.64 0.66
C LEU A 52 16.62 7.97 0.01
N HIS A 53 17.36 8.83 0.73
CA HIS A 53 17.73 10.16 0.23
C HIS A 53 18.62 10.07 -1.01
N GLU A 54 19.64 9.22 -1.00
CA GLU A 54 20.53 9.03 -2.15
C GLU A 54 19.75 8.61 -3.40
N LYS A 55 18.84 7.64 -3.28
CA LYS A 55 17.97 7.22 -4.39
C LYS A 55 17.09 8.35 -4.89
N LEU A 56 16.44 9.09 -3.99
CA LEU A 56 15.59 10.23 -4.36
C LEU A 56 16.39 11.39 -4.99
N THR A 57 17.63 11.63 -4.58
CA THR A 57 18.49 12.67 -5.18
C THR A 57 18.82 12.31 -6.61
N VAL A 58 19.12 11.03 -6.89
CA VAL A 58 19.39 10.54 -8.25
C VAL A 58 18.12 10.57 -9.12
N GLU A 59 17.01 10.03 -8.62
CA GLU A 59 15.78 9.83 -9.40
C GLU A 59 14.93 11.10 -9.55
N LYS A 60 14.88 11.94 -8.51
CA LYS A 60 13.93 13.08 -8.41
C LYS A 60 14.61 14.42 -8.18
N LYS A 61 15.95 14.46 -8.17
CA LYS A 61 16.74 15.70 -7.99
C LYS A 61 16.35 16.49 -6.74
N ILE A 62 16.06 15.80 -5.64
CA ILE A 62 15.81 16.45 -4.35
C ILE A 62 17.10 17.13 -3.86
N ASP A 63 16.95 18.22 -3.10
CA ASP A 63 18.08 18.96 -2.53
C ASP A 63 18.94 18.05 -1.64
N LYS A 64 20.26 18.01 -1.91
CA LYS A 64 21.25 17.22 -1.17
C LYS A 64 21.36 17.61 0.31
N HIS A 65 20.94 18.82 0.66
CA HIS A 65 20.96 19.33 2.02
C HIS A 65 19.64 19.10 2.79
N LEU A 66 18.65 18.46 2.15
CA LEU A 66 17.35 18.23 2.77
C LEU A 66 17.40 17.19 3.90
N LEU A 67 18.26 16.17 3.78
CA LEU A 67 18.43 15.17 4.84
C LEU A 67 19.28 15.75 5.98
N PRO A 68 18.85 15.66 7.25
CA PRO A 68 19.66 16.12 8.38
C PRO A 68 20.97 15.34 8.44
N PRO A 69 22.12 16.01 8.66
CA PRO A 69 23.43 15.37 8.55
C PRO A 69 23.67 14.32 9.65
N LYS A 70 24.39 13.26 9.28
CA LYS A 70 24.87 12.24 10.22
C LYS A 70 25.88 12.91 11.14
N LYS A 71 25.51 13.22 12.39
CA LYS A 71 26.49 13.75 13.35
C LYS A 71 27.42 12.63 13.82
N ILE A 72 28.73 12.84 13.62
CA ILE A 72 29.82 11.90 13.90
C ILE A 72 30.41 12.13 15.32
N ILE A 73 30.00 13.21 16.03
CA ILE A 73 30.58 13.58 17.32
C ILE A 73 29.49 13.77 18.37
N GLY A 74 29.55 12.96 19.44
CA GLY A 74 28.67 12.99 20.60
C GLY A 74 28.09 11.60 20.90
N LYS A 75 28.25 11.10 22.12
CA LYS A 75 27.53 9.90 22.62
C LYS A 75 26.03 10.05 22.30
N ASN A 76 25.32 8.96 22.00
CA ASN A 76 23.87 8.90 21.81
C ASN A 76 23.13 9.38 23.08
N SER A 77 23.18 10.68 23.39
CA SER A 77 22.41 11.26 24.47
C SER A 77 20.96 11.31 24.04
N LYS A 78 20.07 11.10 25.00
CA LYS A 78 18.61 11.17 24.79
C LYS A 78 18.20 12.45 24.04
N SER A 79 18.79 13.59 24.40
CA SER A 79 18.56 14.89 23.75
C SER A 79 18.97 14.95 22.27
N LEU A 80 20.02 14.25 21.87
CA LEU A 80 20.44 14.20 20.46
C LEU A 80 19.51 13.31 19.62
N VAL A 81 19.04 12.21 20.21
CA VAL A 81 18.06 11.32 19.57
C VAL A 81 16.75 12.06 19.36
N GLU A 82 16.25 12.77 20.38
CA GLU A 82 15.02 13.57 20.29
C GLU A 82 15.12 14.69 19.25
N LYS A 83 16.27 15.39 19.17
CA LYS A 83 16.49 16.40 18.13
C LYS A 83 16.48 15.78 16.74
N ARG A 84 17.22 14.69 16.53
CA ARG A 84 17.28 14.00 15.24
C ARG A 84 15.91 13.43 14.83
N GLN A 85 15.14 12.92 15.79
CA GLN A 85 13.77 12.46 15.57
C GLN A 85 12.90 13.56 14.95
N LYS A 86 12.93 14.78 15.52
CA LYS A 86 12.18 15.92 14.97
C LYS A 86 12.67 16.33 13.56
N GLU A 87 13.98 16.34 13.35
CA GLU A 87 14.56 16.68 12.04
C GLU A 87 14.19 15.65 10.95
N LEU A 88 14.19 14.36 11.28
CA LEU A 88 13.77 13.28 10.37
C LEU A 88 12.26 13.30 10.11
N GLU A 89 11.45 13.66 11.09
CA GLU A 89 10.01 13.87 10.89
C GLU A 89 9.73 14.98 9.87
N VAL A 90 10.36 16.15 10.06
CA VAL A 90 10.24 17.28 9.14
C VAL A 90 10.74 16.90 7.74
N TYR A 91 11.82 16.13 7.64
CA TYR A 91 12.31 15.59 6.37
C TYR A 91 11.24 14.76 5.64
N LEU A 92 10.61 13.78 6.32
CA LEU A 92 9.58 12.95 5.70
C LEU A 92 8.32 13.75 5.32
N GLN A 93 7.89 14.67 6.18
CA GLN A 93 6.76 15.57 5.88
C GLN A 93 7.05 16.41 4.63
N THR A 94 8.28 16.95 4.52
CA THR A 94 8.72 17.71 3.35
C THR A 94 8.70 16.87 2.08
N LEU A 95 9.14 15.61 2.14
CA LEU A 95 9.07 14.70 1.00
C LEU A 95 7.62 14.43 0.57
N LEU A 96 6.72 14.18 1.50
CA LEU A 96 5.30 13.96 1.18
C LEU A 96 4.66 15.20 0.55
N SER A 97 4.93 16.39 1.07
CA SER A 97 4.45 17.65 0.48
C SER A 97 5.04 17.91 -0.91
N ARG A 98 6.26 17.41 -1.20
CA ARG A 98 6.90 17.55 -2.51
C ARG A 98 6.26 16.66 -3.58
N PHE A 99 5.66 15.53 -3.17
CA PHE A 99 5.08 14.53 -4.06
C PHE A 99 3.59 14.27 -3.78
N PRO A 100 2.71 15.29 -3.89
CA PRO A 100 1.32 15.19 -3.47
C PRO A 100 0.47 14.31 -4.39
N ALA A 101 0.79 14.26 -5.69
CA ALA A 101 0.01 13.51 -6.67
C ALA A 101 0.49 12.06 -6.85
N SER A 102 1.80 11.82 -6.72
CA SER A 102 2.40 10.50 -6.95
C SER A 102 3.69 10.38 -6.15
N THR A 103 3.64 9.53 -5.13
CA THR A 103 4.80 9.24 -4.27
C THR A 103 5.80 8.37 -5.04
N PRO A 104 7.09 8.74 -5.13
CA PRO A 104 8.12 7.91 -5.74
C PRO A 104 8.18 6.50 -5.13
N LYS A 105 8.43 5.47 -5.95
CA LYS A 105 8.42 4.06 -5.52
C LYS A 105 9.34 3.80 -4.32
N VAL A 106 10.52 4.39 -4.28
CA VAL A 106 11.46 4.24 -3.15
C VAL A 106 10.90 4.81 -1.84
N LEU A 107 10.15 5.91 -1.88
CA LEU A 107 9.48 6.50 -0.72
C LEU A 107 8.21 5.72 -0.35
N SER A 108 7.46 5.25 -1.35
CA SER A 108 6.32 4.34 -1.17
C SER A 108 6.73 3.07 -0.44
N ASN A 109 7.87 2.48 -0.82
CA ASN A 109 8.41 1.29 -0.17
C ASN A 109 8.91 1.60 1.24
N PHE A 110 9.60 2.73 1.43
CA PHE A 110 10.06 3.17 2.73
C PHE A 110 8.89 3.37 3.72
N LEU A 111 7.77 3.91 3.27
CA LEU A 111 6.59 4.12 4.12
C LEU A 111 5.57 2.97 4.09
N LEU A 112 5.86 1.87 3.38
CA LEU A 112 4.96 0.71 3.22
C LEU A 112 3.61 1.03 2.56
N PHE A 113 3.54 2.04 1.69
CA PHE A 113 2.30 2.35 0.95
C PHE A 113 1.80 1.19 0.09
N HIS A 114 2.70 0.36 -0.45
CA HIS A 114 2.34 -0.85 -1.20
C HIS A 114 1.64 -1.93 -0.36
N PHE A 115 1.72 -1.86 0.98
CA PHE A 115 1.03 -2.78 1.88
C PHE A 115 -0.28 -2.22 2.45
N TYR A 116 -0.39 -0.89 2.60
CA TYR A 116 -1.47 -0.29 3.40
C TYR A 116 -2.22 0.86 2.71
N GLU A 117 -1.64 1.52 1.70
CA GLU A 117 -2.30 2.59 0.94
C GLU A 117 -3.02 2.00 -0.27
N ILE A 118 -4.31 2.32 -0.46
CA ILE A 118 -5.12 1.88 -1.62
C ILE A 118 -4.36 2.05 -2.95
N ASN A 119 -3.77 3.23 -3.19
CA ASN A 119 -2.99 3.49 -4.41
C ASN A 119 -1.78 2.57 -4.52
N GLY A 120 -1.02 2.43 -3.44
CA GLY A 120 0.18 1.62 -3.42
C GLY A 120 -0.13 0.14 -3.62
N ILE A 121 -1.17 -0.37 -2.98
CA ILE A 121 -1.61 -1.76 -3.09
C ILE A 121 -2.05 -2.07 -4.53
N ALA A 122 -2.89 -1.21 -5.13
CA ALA A 122 -3.35 -1.40 -6.50
C ALA A 122 -2.19 -1.30 -7.50
N ALA A 123 -1.29 -0.34 -7.34
CA ALA A 123 -0.12 -0.19 -8.20
C ALA A 123 0.84 -1.39 -8.10
N ALA A 124 1.09 -1.89 -6.89
CA ALA A 124 1.93 -3.07 -6.67
C ALA A 124 1.31 -4.34 -7.27
N LEU A 125 0.00 -4.52 -7.12
CA LEU A 125 -0.72 -5.64 -7.75
C LEU A 125 -0.68 -5.54 -9.28
N ALA A 126 -0.89 -4.35 -9.84
CA ALA A 126 -0.79 -4.12 -11.28
C ALA A 126 0.60 -4.48 -11.81
N GLU A 127 1.66 -4.03 -11.14
CA GLU A 127 3.04 -4.35 -11.51
C GLU A 127 3.32 -5.86 -11.42
N GLU A 128 2.83 -6.53 -10.38
CA GLU A 128 3.00 -7.98 -10.23
C GLU A 128 2.31 -8.75 -11.36
N LEU A 129 1.08 -8.35 -11.71
CA LEU A 129 0.31 -8.96 -12.81
C LEU A 129 0.88 -8.62 -14.18
N PHE A 130 1.44 -7.42 -14.37
CA PHE A 130 2.18 -7.08 -15.58
C PHE A 130 3.37 -8.04 -15.80
N ASN A 131 4.11 -8.35 -14.73
CA ASN A 131 5.31 -9.18 -14.82
C ASN A 131 5.02 -10.69 -14.91
N LYS A 132 3.98 -11.18 -14.21
CA LYS A 132 3.74 -12.62 -14.02
C LYS A 132 2.34 -13.09 -14.40
N GLY A 133 1.43 -12.19 -14.77
CA GLY A 133 0.02 -12.48 -15.00
C GLY A 133 -0.20 -13.55 -16.08
N GLU A 134 0.45 -13.42 -17.24
CA GLU A 134 0.33 -14.41 -18.32
C GLU A 134 0.80 -15.80 -17.89
N GLN A 135 1.90 -15.87 -17.14
CA GLN A 135 2.41 -17.14 -16.63
C GLN A 135 1.41 -17.81 -15.70
N TRP A 136 0.80 -17.05 -14.78
CA TRP A 136 -0.19 -17.59 -13.85
C TRP A 136 -1.50 -18.00 -14.53
N LEU A 137 -1.95 -17.22 -15.53
CA LEU A 137 -3.12 -17.58 -16.33
C LEU A 137 -2.88 -18.86 -17.13
N ALA A 138 -1.70 -19.01 -17.72
CA ALA A 138 -1.32 -20.21 -18.46
C ALA A 138 -1.18 -21.45 -17.55
N ALA A 139 -0.67 -21.27 -16.33
CA ALA A 139 -0.57 -22.35 -15.35
C ALA A 139 -1.95 -22.84 -14.86
N GLY A 140 -2.97 -21.98 -14.89
CA GLY A 140 -4.33 -22.32 -14.47
C GLY A 140 -4.42 -22.66 -12.98
N GLU A 141 -3.50 -22.12 -12.17
CA GLU A 141 -3.47 -22.35 -10.73
C GLU A 141 -4.49 -21.46 -10.00
N VAL A 142 -4.75 -21.81 -8.73
CA VAL A 142 -5.58 -20.98 -7.84
C VAL A 142 -4.81 -19.71 -7.52
N PHE A 143 -5.38 -18.55 -7.89
CA PHE A 143 -4.80 -17.26 -7.55
C PHE A 143 -5.39 -16.75 -6.23
N LEU A 144 -4.55 -16.12 -5.41
CA LEU A 144 -4.93 -15.58 -4.12
C LEU A 144 -5.03 -14.05 -4.21
N LEU A 145 -6.20 -13.50 -3.87
CA LEU A 145 -6.35 -12.05 -3.62
C LEU A 145 -6.90 -11.82 -2.23
N ARG A 146 -6.23 -10.97 -1.46
CA ARG A 146 -6.70 -10.55 -0.13
C ARG A 146 -7.88 -9.59 -0.24
N PRO A 147 -8.80 -9.56 0.74
CA PRO A 147 -9.87 -8.57 0.80
C PRO A 147 -9.35 -7.13 0.67
N LEU A 148 -8.22 -6.79 1.31
CA LEU A 148 -7.62 -5.47 1.19
C LEU A 148 -7.16 -5.14 -0.24
N GLN A 149 -6.66 -6.13 -1.00
CA GLN A 149 -6.29 -5.92 -2.41
C GLN A 149 -7.55 -5.69 -3.28
N LEU A 150 -8.61 -6.46 -3.05
CA LEU A 150 -9.89 -6.30 -3.77
C LEU A 150 -10.56 -4.98 -3.43
N TYR A 151 -10.53 -4.58 -2.15
CA TYR A 151 -10.98 -3.26 -1.70
C TYR A 151 -10.20 -2.17 -2.43
N ALA A 152 -8.87 -2.26 -2.45
CA ALA A 152 -8.03 -1.27 -3.11
C ALA A 152 -8.42 -1.11 -4.60
N VAL A 153 -8.55 -2.22 -5.32
CA VAL A 153 -8.99 -2.23 -6.73
C VAL A 153 -10.39 -1.63 -6.89
N THR A 154 -11.34 -2.01 -6.03
CA THR A 154 -12.72 -1.50 -6.06
C THR A 154 -12.74 0.02 -5.89
N GLN A 155 -11.98 0.56 -4.94
CA GLN A 155 -11.89 2.00 -4.72
C GLN A 155 -11.24 2.72 -5.91
N GLN A 156 -10.20 2.14 -6.53
CA GLN A 156 -9.58 2.74 -7.71
C GLN A 156 -10.55 2.84 -8.89
N LEU A 157 -11.32 1.77 -9.15
CA LEU A 157 -12.25 1.73 -10.27
C LEU A 157 -13.40 2.74 -10.13
N LYS A 158 -13.83 3.03 -8.89
CA LYS A 158 -14.86 4.06 -8.59
C LYS A 158 -14.44 5.48 -9.00
N LEU A 159 -13.14 5.76 -9.08
CA LEU A 159 -12.62 7.11 -9.29
C LEU A 159 -12.45 7.49 -10.77
N ALA A 160 -12.49 6.52 -11.69
CA ALA A 160 -12.34 6.73 -13.13
C ALA A 160 -11.11 7.58 -13.55
N LYS A 161 -10.04 7.57 -12.72
CA LYS A 161 -8.79 8.29 -12.99
C LYS A 161 -7.75 7.34 -13.60
N PRO A 162 -6.86 7.83 -14.47
CA PRO A 162 -5.70 7.07 -14.92
C PRO A 162 -4.82 6.71 -13.73
N THR A 163 -4.49 5.43 -13.59
CA THR A 163 -3.65 4.91 -12.49
C THR A 163 -2.15 5.00 -12.77
N CYS A 164 -1.77 5.12 -14.04
CA CYS A 164 -0.40 5.41 -14.46
C CYS A 164 -0.04 6.88 -14.25
N ALA A 165 0.27 7.28 -13.02
CA ALA A 165 0.91 8.58 -12.79
C ALA A 165 2.38 8.51 -13.26
N ASN A 166 2.75 9.37 -14.20
CA ASN A 166 4.12 9.56 -14.73
C ASN A 166 4.63 8.57 -15.80
N GLY A 167 3.75 7.86 -16.51
CA GLY A 167 4.15 7.02 -17.66
C GLY A 167 4.74 5.66 -17.31
N ASP A 168 4.63 5.23 -16.05
CA ASP A 168 4.91 3.85 -15.66
C ASP A 168 3.74 2.94 -16.05
N ALA A 169 3.80 2.41 -17.26
CA ALA A 169 2.78 1.52 -17.80
C ALA A 169 2.63 0.21 -17.01
N THR A 170 3.58 -0.13 -16.12
CA THR A 170 3.52 -1.38 -15.34
C THR A 170 2.50 -1.30 -14.21
N ALA A 171 2.20 -0.10 -13.71
CA ALA A 171 1.24 0.14 -12.63
C ALA A 171 -0.21 0.39 -13.13
N ASP A 172 -0.51 0.09 -14.39
CA ASP A 172 -1.83 0.32 -14.99
C ASP A 172 -2.87 -0.68 -14.47
N LEU A 173 -4.05 -0.19 -14.07
CA LEU A 173 -5.17 -1.07 -13.68
C LEU A 173 -5.64 -1.99 -14.80
N GLY A 174 -5.33 -1.68 -16.06
CA GLY A 174 -5.60 -2.53 -17.21
C GLY A 174 -5.02 -3.93 -17.04
N HIS A 175 -3.85 -4.06 -16.42
CA HIS A 175 -3.26 -5.38 -16.12
C HIS A 175 -4.09 -6.17 -15.12
N ILE A 176 -4.63 -5.49 -14.10
CA ILE A 176 -5.55 -6.10 -13.13
C ILE A 176 -6.86 -6.50 -13.82
N LEU A 177 -7.43 -5.61 -14.64
CA LEU A 177 -8.70 -5.87 -15.31
C LEU A 177 -8.59 -7.02 -16.32
N ASP A 178 -7.53 -7.07 -17.14
CA ASP A 178 -7.29 -8.18 -18.07
C ASP A 178 -7.15 -9.50 -17.32
N PHE A 179 -6.28 -9.52 -16.30
CA PHE A 179 -6.04 -10.73 -15.51
C PHE A 179 -7.31 -11.24 -14.82
N THR A 180 -8.03 -10.36 -14.12
CA THR A 180 -9.26 -10.72 -13.39
C THR A 180 -10.40 -11.13 -14.33
N CYS A 181 -10.49 -10.55 -15.53
CA CYS A 181 -11.44 -10.98 -16.55
C CYS A 181 -11.20 -12.41 -17.05
N ARG A 182 -9.95 -12.89 -17.01
CA ARG A 182 -9.52 -14.20 -17.53
C ARG A 182 -9.37 -15.27 -16.45
N LEU A 183 -9.16 -14.86 -15.19
CA LEU A 183 -8.93 -15.76 -14.07
C LEU A 183 -10.04 -16.80 -13.90
N LYS A 184 -9.66 -18.06 -13.67
CA LYS A 184 -10.58 -19.20 -13.52
C LYS A 184 -10.79 -19.64 -12.08
N TYR A 185 -9.77 -19.53 -11.23
CA TYR A 185 -9.79 -20.05 -9.87
C TYR A 185 -9.28 -18.99 -8.90
N LEU A 186 -10.15 -18.55 -7.99
CA LEU A 186 -9.84 -17.49 -7.04
C LEU A 186 -10.02 -17.99 -5.61
N LYS A 187 -9.08 -17.64 -4.74
CA LYS A 187 -9.22 -17.76 -3.28
C LYS A 187 -9.07 -16.40 -2.63
N ILE A 188 -10.00 -16.09 -1.72
CA ILE A 188 -10.05 -14.84 -0.95
C ILE A 188 -9.95 -15.20 0.55
N PRO A 189 -8.73 -15.31 1.10
CA PRO A 189 -8.55 -15.55 2.52
C PRO A 189 -8.53 -14.22 3.27
N GLY A 190 -9.58 -13.93 4.02
CA GLY A 190 -9.59 -12.85 5.00
C GLY A 190 -8.75 -13.18 6.24
N MET A 191 -8.67 -12.21 7.15
CA MET A 191 -8.09 -12.39 8.48
C MET A 191 -8.96 -11.69 9.52
N LYS A 192 -9.01 -12.25 10.73
CA LYS A 192 -9.74 -11.68 11.87
C LYS A 192 -8.92 -10.67 12.69
N ALA A 193 -7.70 -10.38 12.26
CA ALA A 193 -6.78 -9.48 12.91
C ALA A 193 -6.44 -8.33 11.98
N ALA A 194 -5.92 -7.23 12.54
CA ALA A 194 -5.49 -6.12 11.73
C ALA A 194 -4.31 -6.51 10.81
N VAL A 195 -4.23 -5.91 9.63
CA VAL A 195 -3.17 -6.19 8.67
C VAL A 195 -1.84 -5.65 9.19
N GLY A 196 -0.91 -6.55 9.51
CA GLY A 196 0.45 -6.20 9.94
C GLY A 196 0.46 -5.29 11.17
N THR A 197 1.02 -4.09 11.01
CA THR A 197 1.11 -3.06 12.06
C THR A 197 0.04 -1.97 11.91
N SER A 198 -0.95 -2.19 11.05
CA SER A 198 -1.99 -1.22 10.75
C SER A 198 -3.21 -1.38 11.65
N ASN A 199 -4.15 -0.44 11.56
CA ASN A 199 -5.51 -0.56 12.07
C ASN A 199 -6.50 -1.13 11.03
N ILE A 200 -6.02 -1.67 9.91
CA ILE A 200 -6.87 -2.12 8.81
C ILE A 200 -7.46 -3.49 9.16
N GLU A 201 -8.78 -3.55 9.27
CA GLU A 201 -9.55 -4.77 9.45
C GLU A 201 -10.08 -5.24 8.09
N GLU A 202 -9.32 -6.09 7.39
CA GLU A 202 -9.66 -6.42 6.00
C GLU A 202 -10.97 -7.23 5.87
N GLN A 203 -11.44 -7.89 6.93
CA GLN A 203 -12.69 -8.65 6.93
C GLN A 203 -13.94 -7.77 6.80
N SER A 204 -13.85 -6.47 7.10
CA SER A 204 -14.97 -5.52 7.08
C SER A 204 -14.90 -4.54 5.89
N LEU A 205 -13.92 -4.71 4.99
CA LEU A 205 -13.75 -3.82 3.84
C LEU A 205 -14.68 -4.19 2.68
N PRO A 206 -15.44 -3.23 2.11
CA PRO A 206 -16.33 -3.50 0.98
C PRO A 206 -15.59 -3.64 -0.35
N PHE A 207 -15.77 -4.77 -1.04
CA PHE A 207 -15.18 -4.99 -2.36
C PHE A 207 -16.15 -5.63 -3.34
N ASP A 208 -15.95 -5.34 -4.63
CA ASP A 208 -16.82 -5.77 -5.72
C ASP A 208 -16.12 -6.82 -6.60
N LEU A 209 -16.76 -7.98 -6.74
CA LEU A 209 -16.29 -9.09 -7.57
C LEU A 209 -16.73 -9.00 -9.04
N SER A 210 -17.42 -7.93 -9.44
CA SER A 210 -17.95 -7.76 -10.79
C SER A 210 -16.87 -7.71 -11.88
N ILE A 211 -15.61 -7.45 -11.54
CA ILE A 211 -14.47 -7.47 -12.48
C ILE A 211 -14.15 -8.87 -12.99
N PHE A 212 -14.54 -9.91 -12.26
CA PHE A 212 -14.29 -11.29 -12.63
C PHE A 212 -15.35 -11.80 -13.61
N LYS A 213 -14.93 -12.12 -14.84
CA LYS A 213 -15.86 -12.54 -15.92
C LYS A 213 -15.77 -14.03 -16.27
N SER A 214 -14.74 -14.71 -15.78
CA SER A 214 -14.35 -16.06 -16.20
C SER A 214 -14.26 -17.08 -15.06
N LEU A 215 -14.57 -16.69 -13.82
CA LEU A 215 -14.36 -17.54 -12.64
C LEU A 215 -15.22 -18.79 -12.69
N LEU A 216 -14.57 -19.94 -12.52
CA LEU A 216 -15.19 -21.27 -12.44
C LEU A 216 -15.30 -21.75 -10.98
N GLN A 217 -14.35 -21.36 -10.14
CA GLN A 217 -14.36 -21.66 -8.70
C GLN A 217 -13.90 -20.44 -7.92
N ILE A 218 -14.60 -20.19 -6.82
CA ILE A 218 -14.23 -19.20 -5.83
C ILE A 218 -14.27 -19.83 -4.44
N GLU A 219 -13.27 -19.52 -3.62
CA GLU A 219 -13.24 -19.85 -2.20
C GLU A 219 -13.11 -18.56 -1.39
N ILE A 220 -14.02 -18.31 -0.45
CA ILE A 220 -13.99 -17.11 0.40
C ILE A 220 -14.02 -17.54 1.86
N SER A 221 -13.05 -17.11 2.65
CA SER A 221 -12.97 -17.40 4.08
C SER A 221 -12.74 -16.13 4.88
N ASP A 222 -13.28 -16.09 6.10
CA ASP A 222 -13.02 -15.03 7.09
C ASP A 222 -13.29 -13.59 6.60
N CYS A 223 -14.33 -13.41 5.77
CA CYS A 223 -14.84 -12.12 5.31
C CYS A 223 -16.30 -11.92 5.75
N ASP A 224 -16.71 -10.68 6.01
CA ASP A 224 -18.12 -10.35 6.19
C ASP A 224 -18.84 -10.41 4.83
N ALA A 225 -19.79 -11.34 4.68
CA ALA A 225 -20.57 -11.50 3.46
C ALA A 225 -21.37 -10.24 3.08
N GLY A 226 -21.71 -9.37 4.05
CA GLY A 226 -22.37 -8.08 3.80
C GLY A 226 -21.50 -7.07 3.05
N GLN A 227 -20.18 -7.27 3.03
CA GLN A 227 -19.20 -6.39 2.37
C GLN A 227 -18.84 -6.86 0.96
N ILE A 228 -19.39 -7.99 0.50
CA ILE A 228 -19.04 -8.58 -0.79
C ILE A 228 -20.11 -8.24 -1.82
N GLU A 229 -19.76 -7.37 -2.75
CA GLU A 229 -20.60 -6.97 -3.88
C GLU A 229 -20.32 -7.83 -5.13
N GLY A 230 -21.25 -7.82 -6.07
CA GLY A 230 -21.06 -8.43 -7.39
C GLY A 230 -21.17 -9.96 -7.46
N LEU A 231 -21.45 -10.67 -6.35
CA LEU A 231 -21.61 -12.13 -6.33
C LEU A 231 -22.66 -12.66 -7.32
N THR A 232 -23.70 -11.89 -7.59
CA THR A 232 -24.75 -12.25 -8.57
C THR A 232 -24.22 -12.33 -10.00
N HIS A 233 -23.22 -11.53 -10.35
CA HIS A 233 -22.60 -11.53 -11.69
C HIS A 233 -21.74 -12.77 -11.95
N LEU A 234 -21.33 -13.48 -10.89
CA LEU A 234 -20.51 -14.68 -11.00
C LEU A 234 -21.33 -15.97 -11.20
N LYS A 235 -22.63 -15.94 -10.90
CA LYS A 235 -23.51 -17.13 -10.98
C LYS A 235 -23.47 -17.87 -12.32
N PRO A 236 -23.39 -17.21 -13.49
CA PRO A 236 -23.39 -17.91 -14.78
C PRO A 236 -22.14 -18.76 -15.03
N THR A 237 -21.01 -18.45 -14.40
CA THR A 237 -19.71 -19.09 -14.68
C THR A 237 -19.25 -20.03 -13.56
N ILE A 238 -19.71 -19.83 -12.32
CA ILE A 238 -19.27 -20.63 -11.19
C ILE A 238 -19.86 -22.03 -11.23
N THR A 239 -18.98 -23.02 -11.13
CA THR A 239 -19.31 -24.45 -11.06
C THR A 239 -19.10 -25.04 -9.66
N LYS A 240 -18.34 -24.36 -8.78
CA LYS A 240 -18.05 -24.78 -7.39
C LYS A 240 -17.93 -23.57 -6.45
N TRP A 241 -18.60 -23.64 -5.30
CA TRP A 241 -18.52 -22.70 -4.18
C TRP A 241 -17.91 -23.39 -2.97
N ARG A 242 -16.92 -22.75 -2.33
CA ARG A 242 -16.34 -23.23 -1.06
C ARG A 242 -16.07 -22.09 -0.09
#